data_AF-A0A1W5D4Y8-F1
#
_entry.id   AF-A0A1W5D4Y8-F1
#
_cell.length_a   1.000
_cell.length_b   1.000
_cell.length_c   1.000
_cell.angle_alpha   90.00
_cell.angle_beta   90.00
_cell.angle_gamma   90.00
#
_symmetry.space_group_name_H-M   'P 1'
#
loop_
_entity.id
_entity.type
_entity.pdbx_description
1 polymer ?
#
loop_
_entity_poly.entity_id
_entity_poly.type
_entity_poly.pdbx_seq_one_letter_code
_entity_poly.pdbx_strand_id
1 'polypeptide(L)'
;MLLDKGADVKAQGGRYGNALYAASERGHDQVVQMLLDKGADVNAQGGEYGNALQAALERGHDQVVQMLLDKGAVVNAQGGSYGNPLQAASERGHDQLVQMLLDKGADVNAQGG
;
A
#
# COMPACT_ATOMS: atom_id res chain seq x y z
N MET A 1 23.48 -2.50 -2.02
CA MET A 1 22.07 -2.97 -2.10
C MET A 1 21.86 -3.72 -3.42
N LEU A 2 20.84 -4.59 -3.58
CA LEU A 2 20.58 -5.23 -4.89
C LEU A 2 20.18 -4.22 -5.98
N LEU A 3 19.47 -3.16 -5.60
CA LEU A 3 19.09 -2.07 -6.49
C LEU A 3 20.32 -1.34 -7.07
N ASP A 4 21.39 -1.19 -6.30
CA ASP A 4 22.65 -0.60 -6.80
C ASP A 4 23.41 -1.54 -7.75
N LYS A 5 23.01 -2.82 -7.82
CA LYS A 5 23.56 -3.82 -8.75
C LYS A 5 22.65 -4.04 -9.97
N GLY A 6 21.68 -3.16 -10.22
CA GLY A 6 20.82 -3.20 -11.39
C GLY A 6 19.57 -4.08 -11.26
N ALA A 7 19.19 -4.48 -10.04
CA ALA A 7 17.88 -5.09 -9.84
C ALA A 7 16.77 -4.08 -10.19
N ASP A 8 15.79 -4.51 -10.99
CA ASP A 8 14.65 -3.68 -11.37
C ASP A 8 13.69 -3.50 -10.18
N VAL A 9 13.56 -2.25 -9.71
CA VAL A 9 12.66 -1.89 -8.61
C VAL A 9 11.18 -2.08 -8.96
N LYS A 10 10.84 -2.10 -10.25
CA LYS A 10 9.48 -2.28 -10.77
C LYS A 10 9.15 -3.72 -11.11
N ALA A 11 10.07 -4.65 -10.85
CA ALA A 11 9.86 -6.06 -11.13
C ALA A 11 8.59 -6.58 -10.44
N GLN A 12 7.75 -7.26 -11.20
CA GLN A 12 6.54 -7.90 -10.72
C GLN A 12 6.66 -9.42 -10.78
N GLY A 13 6.14 -10.11 -9.77
CA GLY A 13 6.08 -11.56 -9.71
C GLY A 13 6.08 -12.13 -8.29
N GLY A 14 5.91 -13.45 -8.21
CA GLY A 14 5.87 -14.19 -6.95
C GLY A 14 4.63 -13.93 -6.12
N ARG A 15 4.59 -14.48 -4.90
CA ARG A 15 3.44 -14.40 -3.99
C ARG A 15 2.99 -12.96 -3.70
N TYR A 16 3.95 -12.05 -3.54
CA TYR A 16 3.69 -10.67 -3.14
C TYR A 16 3.42 -9.72 -4.32
N GLY A 17 3.58 -10.18 -5.56
CA GLY A 17 3.37 -9.36 -6.75
C GLY A 17 4.48 -8.33 -7.01
N ASN A 18 4.99 -7.60 -6.03
CA ASN A 18 6.15 -6.71 -6.17
C ASN A 18 6.86 -6.44 -4.83
N ALA A 19 8.06 -5.84 -4.89
CA ALA A 19 8.86 -5.57 -3.69
C ALA A 19 8.23 -4.54 -2.73
N LEU A 20 7.54 -3.53 -3.28
CA LEU A 20 6.89 -2.49 -2.48
C LEU A 20 5.72 -3.06 -1.68
N TYR A 21 4.90 -3.91 -2.29
CA TYR A 21 3.83 -4.65 -1.61
C TYR A 21 4.41 -5.48 -0.46
N ALA A 22 5.44 -6.29 -0.71
CA ALA A 22 6.03 -7.16 0.30
C ALA A 22 6.57 -6.38 1.50
N ALA A 23 7.27 -5.27 1.24
CA ALA A 23 7.78 -4.39 2.30
C ALA A 23 6.65 -3.71 3.07
N SER A 24 5.58 -3.32 2.38
CA SER A 24 4.44 -2.62 2.98
C SER A 24 3.60 -3.55 3.86
N GLU A 25 3.32 -4.78 3.41
CA GLU A 25 2.63 -5.80 4.21
C GLU A 25 3.43 -6.15 5.48
N ARG A 26 4.77 -6.12 5.42
CA ARG A 26 5.64 -6.45 6.55
C ARG A 26 6.01 -5.28 7.44
N GLY A 27 5.56 -4.05 7.13
CA GLY A 27 5.85 -2.86 7.94
C GLY A 27 7.33 -2.46 7.92
N HIS A 28 8.02 -2.69 6.80
CA HIS A 28 9.46 -2.38 6.68
C HIS A 28 9.66 -0.94 6.21
N ASP A 29 9.41 0.02 7.10
CA ASP A 29 9.42 1.47 6.82
C ASP A 29 10.61 1.93 5.99
N GLN A 30 11.83 1.57 6.40
CA GLN A 30 13.06 1.98 5.72
C GLN A 30 13.18 1.37 4.31
N VAL A 31 12.65 0.16 4.11
CA VAL A 31 12.66 -0.50 2.80
C VAL A 31 11.60 0.12 1.90
N VAL A 32 10.41 0.42 2.43
CA VAL A 32 9.34 1.13 1.70
C VAL A 32 9.86 2.48 1.20
N GLN A 33 10.42 3.29 2.08
CA GLN A 33 10.99 4.60 1.73
C GLN A 33 12.02 4.48 0.61
N MET A 34 12.96 3.56 0.78
CA MET A 34 14.03 3.29 -0.18
C MET A 34 13.50 2.84 -1.56
N LEU A 35 12.50 1.97 -1.60
CA LEU A 35 11.89 1.51 -2.85
C LEU A 35 11.19 2.67 -3.57
N LEU A 36 10.43 3.48 -2.83
CA LEU A 36 9.75 4.66 -3.39
C LEU A 36 10.75 5.70 -3.92
N ASP A 37 11.85 5.94 -3.19
CA ASP A 37 12.90 6.86 -3.63
C ASP A 37 13.68 6.35 -4.85
N LYS A 38 13.74 5.03 -5.03
CA LYS A 38 14.30 4.39 -6.24
C LYS A 38 13.30 4.28 -7.40
N GLY A 39 12.06 4.76 -7.23
CA GLY A 39 11.07 4.84 -8.29
C GLY A 39 10.19 3.59 -8.44
N ALA A 40 9.98 2.84 -7.36
CA ALA A 40 8.90 1.86 -7.31
C ALA A 40 7.56 2.54 -7.66
N ASP A 41 6.72 1.88 -8.45
CA ASP A 41 5.37 2.37 -8.71
C ASP A 41 4.52 2.18 -7.45
N VAL A 42 4.17 3.29 -6.80
CA VAL A 42 3.37 3.33 -5.57
C VAL A 42 1.98 2.70 -5.74
N ASN A 43 1.46 2.69 -6.96
CA ASN A 43 0.13 2.17 -7.30
C ASN A 43 0.17 0.80 -7.99
N ALA A 44 1.34 0.17 -8.06
CA ALA A 44 1.50 -1.15 -8.65
C ALA A 44 0.56 -2.15 -7.98
N GLN A 45 -0.27 -2.79 -8.81
CA GLN A 45 -1.15 -3.86 -8.37
C GLN A 45 -0.36 -5.16 -8.14
N GLY A 46 -0.81 -5.96 -7.18
CA GLY A 46 -0.22 -7.25 -6.86
C GLY A 46 -0.52 -7.70 -5.43
N GLY A 47 -0.15 -8.94 -5.13
CA GLY A 47 -0.38 -9.56 -3.84
C GLY A 47 -1.85 -9.84 -3.56
N GLU A 48 -2.12 -10.33 -2.35
CA GLU A 48 -3.45 -10.74 -1.90
C GLU A 48 -4.40 -9.55 -1.75
N TYR A 49 -3.91 -8.45 -1.20
CA TYR A 49 -4.73 -7.27 -0.88
C TYR A 49 -4.78 -6.24 -2.02
N GLY A 50 -4.30 -6.58 -3.22
CA GLY A 50 -4.42 -5.76 -4.42
C GLY A 50 -3.31 -4.74 -4.62
N ASN A 51 -2.86 -4.02 -3.59
CA ASN A 51 -1.70 -3.10 -3.69
C ASN A 51 -1.02 -2.85 -2.34
N ALA A 52 0.09 -2.08 -2.38
CA ALA A 52 0.89 -1.78 -1.20
C ALA A 52 0.14 -1.00 -0.10
N LEU A 53 -0.72 -0.04 -0.49
CA LEU A 53 -1.51 0.75 0.45
C LEU A 53 -2.52 -0.14 1.19
N GLN A 54 -3.29 -0.94 0.46
CA GLN A 54 -4.26 -1.86 1.07
C GLN A 54 -3.58 -2.90 1.97
N ALA A 55 -2.40 -3.39 1.61
CA ALA A 55 -1.64 -4.31 2.45
C ALA A 55 -1.14 -3.67 3.75
N ALA A 56 -0.68 -2.42 3.70
CA ALA A 56 -0.27 -1.69 4.90
C ALA A 56 -1.45 -1.39 5.82
N LEU A 57 -2.62 -1.06 5.24
CA LEU A 57 -3.86 -0.82 5.97
C LEU A 57 -4.37 -2.08 6.65
N GLU A 58 -4.38 -3.23 5.97
CA GLU A 58 -4.79 -4.51 6.59
C GLU A 58 -3.91 -4.90 7.79
N ARG A 59 -2.66 -4.47 7.80
CA ARG A 59 -1.70 -4.80 8.86
C ARG A 59 -1.53 -3.72 9.92
N GLY A 60 -2.17 -2.55 9.74
CA GLY A 60 -2.07 -1.43 10.69
C GLY A 60 -0.72 -0.72 10.70
N HIS A 61 0.00 -0.65 9.57
CA HIS A 61 1.33 -0.03 9.51
C HIS A 61 1.26 1.47 9.22
N ASP A 62 0.95 2.27 10.26
CA ASP A 62 0.68 3.71 10.13
C ASP A 62 1.74 4.52 9.37
N GLN A 63 3.03 4.26 9.66
CA GLN A 63 4.12 4.96 9.00
C GLN A 63 4.22 4.62 7.51
N VAL A 64 4.01 3.35 7.16
CA VAL A 64 3.95 2.91 5.76
C VAL A 64 2.77 3.54 5.04
N VAL A 65 1.58 3.54 5.65
CA VAL A 65 0.38 4.15 5.06
C VAL A 65 0.62 5.63 4.76
N GLN A 66 1.15 6.36 5.73
CA GLN A 66 1.48 7.77 5.56
C GLN A 66 2.47 8.00 4.41
N MET A 67 3.57 7.23 4.37
CA MET A 67 4.57 7.33 3.29
C MET A 67 3.97 7.06 1.91
N LEU A 68 3.14 6.02 1.78
CA LEU A 68 2.52 5.65 0.50
C LEU A 68 1.56 6.76 0.03
N LEU A 69 0.73 7.30 0.93
CA LEU A 69 -0.19 8.40 0.61
C LEU A 69 0.57 9.67 0.22
N ASP A 70 1.66 10.00 0.91
CA ASP A 70 2.48 11.18 0.59
C ASP A 70 3.26 11.01 -0.73
N LYS A 71 3.54 9.77 -1.15
CA LYS A 71 4.11 9.44 -2.45
C LYS A 71 3.06 9.26 -3.56
N GLY A 72 1.78 9.55 -3.29
CA GLY A 72 0.72 9.59 -4.29
C GLY A 72 0.01 8.25 -4.52
N ALA A 73 -0.05 7.39 -3.49
CA ALA A 73 -0.95 6.24 -3.53
C ALA A 73 -2.41 6.70 -3.73
N VAL A 74 -3.14 6.01 -4.61
CA VAL A 74 -4.54 6.32 -4.88
C VAL A 74 -5.40 5.91 -3.70
N VAL A 75 -5.87 6.89 -2.93
CA VAL A 75 -6.67 6.70 -1.70
C VAL A 75 -7.95 5.89 -1.94
N ASN A 76 -8.52 5.95 -3.15
CA ASN A 76 -9.73 5.23 -3.56
C ASN A 76 -9.43 4.04 -4.50
N ALA A 77 -8.20 3.50 -4.45
CA ALA A 77 -7.82 2.38 -5.31
C ALA A 77 -8.81 1.21 -5.16
N GLN A 78 -9.28 0.66 -6.27
CA GLN A 78 -10.20 -0.47 -6.25
C GLN A 78 -9.46 -1.79 -6.46
N GLY A 79 -10.03 -2.88 -5.96
CA GLY A 79 -9.50 -4.24 -6.07
C GLY A 79 -8.96 -4.79 -4.75
N GLY A 80 -8.32 -5.96 -4.80
CA GLY A 80 -7.90 -6.68 -3.61
C GLY A 80 -9.07 -7.34 -2.86
N SER A 81 -8.75 -8.13 -1.84
CA SER A 81 -9.76 -8.88 -1.05
C SER A 81 -10.80 -8.01 -0.33
N TYR A 82 -10.50 -6.73 -0.10
CA TYR A 82 -11.36 -5.79 0.62
C TYR A 82 -12.00 -4.75 -0.28
N GLY A 83 -11.78 -4.81 -1.59
CA GLY A 83 -12.37 -3.87 -2.54
C GLY A 83 -11.70 -2.49 -2.59
N ASN A 84 -11.44 -1.83 -1.46
CA ASN A 84 -10.76 -0.53 -1.40
C ASN A 84 -10.01 -0.26 -0.07
N PRO A 85 -9.09 0.74 -0.03
CA PRO A 85 -8.36 1.14 1.17
C PRO A 85 -9.22 1.40 2.41
N LEU A 86 -10.35 2.11 2.26
CA LEU A 86 -11.21 2.45 3.40
C LEU A 86 -11.85 1.21 4.02
N GLN A 87 -12.31 0.27 3.18
CA GLN A 87 -12.85 -1.02 3.61
C GLN A 87 -11.78 -1.89 4.28
N ALA A 88 -10.55 -1.93 3.75
CA ALA A 88 -9.44 -2.67 4.36
C ALA A 88 -9.09 -2.15 5.78
N ALA A 89 -9.00 -0.83 5.96
CA ALA A 89 -8.75 -0.21 7.27
C ALA A 89 -9.91 -0.46 8.26
N SER A 90 -11.14 -0.45 7.76
CA SER A 90 -12.35 -0.61 8.56
C SER A 90 -12.56 -2.05 9.04
N GLU A 91 -12.23 -3.06 8.22
CA GLU A 91 -12.35 -4.48 8.60
C GLU A 91 -11.53 -4.81 9.85
N ARG A 92 -10.36 -4.18 9.99
CA ARG A 92 -9.45 -4.37 11.12
C ARG A 92 -9.70 -3.45 12.31
N GLY A 93 -10.64 -2.50 12.18
CA GLY A 93 -10.93 -1.52 13.24
C GLY A 93 -9.80 -0.51 13.49
N HIS A 94 -9.05 -0.14 12.45
CA HIS A 94 -7.96 0.83 12.57
C HIS A 94 -8.49 2.27 12.46
N ASP A 95 -9.16 2.75 13.51
CA ASP A 95 -9.86 4.05 13.52
C ASP A 95 -8.96 5.23 13.10
N GLN A 96 -7.70 5.25 13.51
CA GLN A 96 -6.75 6.29 13.12
C GLN A 96 -6.43 6.28 11.62
N LEU A 97 -6.32 5.09 11.03
CA LEU A 97 -6.09 4.93 9.59
C LEU A 97 -7.34 5.25 8.78
N VAL A 98 -8.52 4.88 9.29
CA VAL A 98 -9.81 5.29 8.71
C VAL A 98 -9.90 6.82 8.66
N GLN A 99 -9.61 7.49 9.77
CA GLN A 99 -9.62 8.95 9.82
C GLN A 99 -8.60 9.56 8.85
N MET A 100 -7.37 9.03 8.81
CA MET A 100 -6.34 9.49 7.88
C MET A 100 -6.77 9.37 6.41
N LEU A 101 -7.41 8.26 6.03
CA LEU A 101 -7.93 8.06 4.68
C LEU A 101 -9.04 9.05 4.34
N LEU A 102 -9.96 9.30 5.28
CA LEU A 102 -11.03 10.29 5.12
C LEU A 102 -10.47 11.70 4.95
N ASP A 103 -9.46 12.07 5.75
CA ASP A 103 -8.77 13.37 5.64
C ASP A 103 -8.04 13.52 4.30
N LYS A 104 -7.61 12.39 3.70
CA LYS A 104 -6.99 12.32 2.37
C LYS A 104 -8.02 12.16 1.23
N GLY A 105 -9.32 12.22 1.52
CA GLY A 105 -10.39 12.23 0.51
C GLY A 105 -10.87 10.85 0.08
N ALA A 106 -10.79 9.84 0.94
CA ALA A 106 -11.45 8.57 0.72
C ALA A 106 -12.97 8.76 0.61
N ASP A 107 -13.59 8.13 -0.41
CA ASP A 107 -15.03 8.17 -0.58
C ASP A 107 -15.69 7.15 0.37
N VAL A 108 -16.38 7.68 1.38
CA VAL A 108 -17.11 6.88 2.37
C VAL A 108 -18.22 6.01 1.76
N ASN A 109 -18.69 6.36 0.56
CA ASN A 109 -19.72 5.60 -0.15
C ASN A 109 -19.13 4.65 -1.20
N ALA A 110 -17.79 4.54 -1.30
CA ALA A 110 -17.16 3.67 -2.27
C ALA A 110 -17.55 2.20 -2.03
N GLN A 111 -18.11 1.59 -3.06
CA GLN A 111 -18.40 0.16 -3.13
C GLN A 111 -17.26 -0.55 -3.86
N GLY A 112 -16.85 -1.73 -3.40
CA GLY A 112 -15.69 -2.41 -3.98
C GLY A 112 -15.50 -3.87 -3.55
N GLY A 113 -16.04 -4.26 -2.38
CA GLY A 113 -16.05 -5.64 -1.86
C GLY A 113 -17.46 -6.22 -1.75
#